data_AF-A0A2L1U9E4-F1
#
_entry.id   AF-A0A2L1U9E4-F1
#
_cell.length_a   1.000
_cell.length_b   1.000
_cell.length_c   1.000
_cell.angle_alpha   90.00
_cell.angle_beta   90.00
_cell.angle_gamma   90.00
#
_symmetry.space_group_name_H-M   'P 1'
#
loop_
_entity.id
_entity.type
_entity.pdbx_description
1 polymer ?
#
loop_
_entity_poly.entity_id
_entity_poly.type
_entity_poly.pdbx_seq_one_letter_code
_entity_poly.pdbx_strand_id
1 'polypeptide(L)'
;MDYPRNLYDIYVIADNCTDSTALVARHNGAHVLERHDPTKKSKGYGLEWAFNQLWNMEARGTTYDAVLVLDADNLVTPNTLKVLNQRIVSGAEVLQLYLDSKNPKDSWISKSYAYAYWATNRIYQLAREKLGLSAQLGGTGMCFKTSVLKNIGWGTESLTEDLEYVARYALATGKTVRWVHTAKTFDEKPLKMKASFIQRCRWARGHIDCSFKYGWSLLKMVFSRKGFIAFDIFLYLFNPSRIILTSITMFAFLMAWLFDFGLIRHSWVWFTALIIYYIIPFIGLIMEKKSKAILWTPQVYLFSISWVPIWFIGLLQRKKKTWNKTVHTRSLNDSELQHLVGERETA
;
A
#
# COMPACT_ATOMS: atom_id res chain seq x y z
N MET A 1 21.95 8.60 -0.67
CA MET A 1 21.55 7.39 0.07
C MET A 1 22.68 7.04 1.04
N ASP A 2 22.37 6.65 2.28
CA ASP A 2 23.33 6.11 3.25
C ASP A 2 23.50 4.60 3.00
N TYR A 3 24.20 4.28 1.92
CA TYR A 3 24.56 2.91 1.54
C TYR A 3 25.71 2.93 0.52
N PRO A 4 26.67 1.98 0.55
CA PRO A 4 27.78 1.96 -0.40
C PRO A 4 27.30 1.87 -1.85
N ARG A 5 27.77 2.79 -2.72
CA ARG A 5 27.27 2.92 -4.10
C ARG A 5 27.49 1.67 -4.96
N ASN A 6 28.53 0.90 -4.67
CA ASN A 6 28.86 -0.35 -5.36
C ASN A 6 28.02 -1.56 -4.91
N LEU A 7 27.08 -1.40 -3.97
CA LEU A 7 26.23 -2.48 -3.44
C LEU A 7 24.74 -2.34 -3.81
N TYR A 8 24.40 -1.47 -4.76
CA TYR A 8 23.05 -1.35 -5.31
C TYR A 8 23.09 -0.75 -6.70
N ASP A 9 22.12 -1.08 -7.54
CA ASP A 9 21.88 -0.42 -8.82
C ASP A 9 20.44 0.08 -8.93
N ILE A 10 20.25 1.05 -9.81
CA ILE A 10 18.95 1.66 -10.07
C ILE A 10 18.52 1.27 -11.47
N TYR A 11 17.40 0.55 -11.56
CA TYR A 11 16.77 0.18 -12.83
C TYR A 11 15.46 0.97 -13.02
N VAL A 12 15.34 1.66 -14.14
CA VAL A 12 14.10 2.32 -14.58
C VAL A 12 13.45 1.46 -15.66
N ILE A 13 12.20 1.08 -15.44
CA ILE A 13 11.39 0.31 -16.39
C ILE A 13 10.63 1.30 -17.27
N ALA A 14 11.13 1.54 -18.48
CA ALA A 14 10.46 2.36 -19.48
C ALA A 14 9.46 1.50 -20.26
N ASP A 15 8.32 1.20 -19.63
CA ASP A 15 7.25 0.39 -20.23
C ASP A 15 6.32 1.25 -21.10
N ASN A 16 6.32 0.98 -22.41
CA ASN A 16 5.50 1.65 -23.41
C ASN A 16 5.66 3.19 -23.43
N CYS A 17 6.83 3.70 -23.05
CA CYS A 17 7.17 5.13 -23.16
C CYS A 17 7.30 5.55 -24.62
N THR A 18 6.75 6.72 -24.96
CA THR A 18 6.88 7.39 -26.27
C THR A 18 7.57 8.75 -26.16
N ASP A 19 8.02 9.10 -24.96
CA ASP A 19 8.70 10.34 -24.61
C ASP A 19 10.17 10.06 -24.25
N SER A 20 10.91 11.11 -23.90
CA SER A 20 12.35 11.01 -23.58
C SER A 20 12.67 10.33 -22.24
N THR A 21 11.72 9.68 -21.57
CA THR A 21 11.92 9.05 -20.24
C THR A 21 13.15 8.14 -20.21
N ALA A 22 13.32 7.29 -21.23
CA ALA A 22 14.45 6.36 -21.30
C ALA A 22 15.81 7.07 -21.46
N LEU A 23 15.85 8.19 -22.21
CA LEU A 23 17.07 9.00 -22.39
C LEU A 23 17.42 9.76 -21.10
N VAL A 24 16.42 10.41 -20.48
CA VAL A 24 16.61 11.17 -19.24
C VAL A 24 17.06 10.26 -18.08
N ALA A 25 16.49 9.06 -17.96
CA ALA A 25 16.90 8.09 -16.95
C ALA A 25 18.36 7.63 -17.11
N ARG A 26 18.80 7.33 -18.35
CA ARG A 26 20.22 7.01 -18.65
C ARG A 26 21.15 8.17 -18.33
N HIS A 27 20.79 9.40 -18.71
CA HIS A 27 21.59 10.59 -18.44
C HIS A 27 21.79 10.83 -16.93
N ASN A 28 20.82 10.43 -16.10
CA ASN A 28 20.90 10.49 -14.64
C ASN A 28 21.56 9.24 -14.00
N GLY A 29 22.23 8.40 -14.79
CA GLY A 29 23.03 7.26 -14.30
C GLY A 29 22.22 6.04 -13.87
N ALA A 30 20.95 5.93 -14.27
CA ALA A 30 20.15 4.71 -14.07
C ALA A 30 20.30 3.74 -15.26
N HIS A 31 20.28 2.44 -14.96
CA HIS A 31 20.09 1.42 -15.99
C HIS A 31 18.64 1.47 -16.47
N VAL A 32 18.40 1.37 -17.77
CA VAL A 32 17.05 1.47 -18.34
C VAL A 32 16.69 0.18 -19.05
N LEU A 33 15.56 -0.40 -18.62
CA LEU A 33 14.93 -1.57 -19.23
C LEU A 33 13.74 -1.07 -20.05
N GLU A 34 13.90 -1.00 -21.37
CA GLU A 34 12.84 -0.56 -22.29
C GLU A 34 11.97 -1.73 -22.72
N ARG A 35 10.65 -1.60 -22.55
CA ARG A 35 9.66 -2.59 -22.98
C ARG A 35 8.65 -1.94 -23.89
N HIS A 36 8.34 -2.60 -25.01
CA HIS A 36 7.22 -2.23 -25.87
C HIS A 36 6.26 -3.43 -26.00
N ASP A 37 5.07 -3.29 -25.43
CA ASP A 37 4.01 -4.29 -25.50
C ASP A 37 2.66 -3.56 -25.43
N PRO A 38 2.03 -3.28 -26.60
CA PRO A 38 0.81 -2.50 -26.64
C PRO A 38 -0.41 -3.24 -26.08
N THR A 39 -0.29 -4.54 -25.78
CA THR A 39 -1.39 -5.42 -25.33
C THR A 39 -1.44 -5.57 -23.81
N LYS A 40 -0.28 -5.70 -23.15
CA LYS A 40 -0.16 -5.93 -21.70
C LYS A 40 0.31 -4.66 -20.99
N LYS A 41 -0.63 -3.74 -20.79
CA LYS A 41 -0.44 -2.41 -20.17
C LYS A 41 -0.83 -2.40 -18.69
N SER A 42 0.09 -2.74 -17.80
CA SER A 42 -0.04 -2.54 -16.36
C SER A 42 1.34 -2.56 -15.67
N LYS A 43 1.41 -2.00 -14.46
CA LYS A 43 2.60 -2.08 -13.61
C LYS A 43 2.99 -3.54 -13.31
N GLY A 44 2.02 -4.42 -13.10
CA GLY A 44 2.25 -5.86 -12.90
C GLY A 44 2.98 -6.52 -14.07
N TYR A 45 2.58 -6.25 -15.32
CA TYR A 45 3.26 -6.80 -16.50
C TYR A 45 4.64 -6.18 -16.74
N GLY A 46 4.80 -4.86 -16.50
CA GLY A 46 6.10 -4.21 -16.58
C GLY A 46 7.10 -4.75 -15.55
N LEU A 47 6.65 -4.97 -14.31
CA LEU A 47 7.44 -5.61 -13.26
C LEU A 47 7.78 -7.05 -13.62
N GLU A 48 6.82 -7.87 -14.09
CA GLU A 48 7.08 -9.26 -14.49
C GLU A 48 8.11 -9.40 -15.60
N TRP A 49 8.17 -8.46 -16.54
CA TRP A 49 9.14 -8.46 -17.64
C TRP A 49 10.50 -7.86 -17.26
N ALA A 50 10.56 -6.96 -16.27
CA ALA A 50 11.82 -6.44 -15.71
C ALA A 50 12.44 -7.44 -14.71
N PHE A 51 11.59 -8.12 -13.94
CA PHE A 51 11.86 -9.48 -13.52
C PHE A 51 12.02 -10.39 -14.75
N ASN A 52 12.65 -11.56 -14.66
CA ASN A 52 13.22 -12.25 -15.83
C ASN A 52 14.38 -11.48 -16.53
N GLN A 53 14.34 -10.16 -16.79
CA GLN A 53 15.56 -9.45 -17.26
C GLN A 53 16.69 -9.56 -16.23
N LEU A 54 16.45 -9.28 -14.94
CA LEU A 54 17.50 -9.48 -13.92
C LEU A 54 17.91 -10.96 -13.75
N TRP A 55 17.06 -11.92 -14.15
CA TRP A 55 17.32 -13.36 -14.06
C TRP A 55 18.24 -13.78 -15.22
N ASN A 56 18.01 -13.21 -16.40
CA ASN A 56 18.91 -13.30 -17.55
C ASN A 56 20.26 -12.63 -17.30
N MET A 57 20.31 -11.60 -16.45
CA MET A 57 21.55 -10.96 -15.98
C MET A 57 22.27 -11.80 -14.90
N GLU A 58 21.52 -12.44 -14.00
CA GLU A 58 22.05 -13.42 -13.03
C GLU A 58 22.71 -14.61 -13.72
N ALA A 59 22.11 -15.12 -14.81
CA ALA A 59 22.73 -16.14 -15.67
C ALA A 59 24.04 -15.68 -16.36
N ARG A 60 24.34 -14.37 -16.33
CA ARG A 60 25.59 -13.75 -16.85
C ARG A 60 26.50 -13.26 -15.71
N GLY A 61 26.21 -13.59 -14.46
CA GLY A 61 27.02 -13.27 -13.28
C GLY A 61 26.61 -12.02 -12.49
N THR A 62 25.58 -11.27 -12.91
CA THR A 62 25.09 -10.10 -12.16
C THR A 62 23.96 -10.50 -11.22
N THR A 63 24.27 -10.67 -9.93
CA THR A 63 23.32 -11.14 -8.91
C THR A 63 22.85 -10.02 -7.98
N TYR A 64 21.64 -10.16 -7.44
CA TYR A 64 21.08 -9.26 -6.42
C TYR A 64 20.39 -10.10 -5.34
N ASP A 65 20.62 -9.78 -4.07
CA ASP A 65 19.95 -10.45 -2.93
C ASP A 65 18.47 -10.07 -2.83
N ALA A 66 18.14 -8.83 -3.19
CA ALA A 66 16.80 -8.28 -3.09
C ALA A 66 16.54 -7.17 -4.11
N VAL A 67 15.25 -6.92 -4.40
CA VAL A 67 14.79 -5.80 -5.23
C VAL A 67 13.86 -4.91 -4.40
N LEU A 68 14.06 -3.60 -4.47
CA LEU A 68 13.14 -2.58 -3.94
C LEU A 68 12.35 -1.97 -5.10
N VAL A 69 11.03 -2.14 -5.08
CA VAL A 69 10.09 -1.59 -6.05
C VAL A 69 9.57 -0.24 -5.56
N LEU A 70 9.73 0.80 -6.40
CA LEU A 70 9.27 2.17 -6.18
C LEU A 70 8.47 2.63 -7.41
N ASP A 71 7.49 3.51 -7.20
CA ASP A 71 6.90 4.32 -8.28
C ASP A 71 7.82 5.46 -8.69
N ALA A 72 7.72 5.93 -9.94
CA ALA A 72 8.70 6.83 -10.55
C ALA A 72 8.71 8.27 -9.97
N ASP A 73 7.65 8.68 -9.28
CA ASP A 73 7.51 9.98 -8.61
C ASP A 73 7.90 9.97 -7.13
N ASN A 74 8.19 8.77 -6.59
CA ASN A 74 8.39 8.51 -5.18
C ASN A 74 9.79 8.91 -4.71
N LEU A 75 9.87 9.32 -3.44
CA LEU A 75 11.12 9.59 -2.74
C LEU A 75 11.29 8.63 -1.57
N VAL A 76 12.52 8.35 -1.16
CA VAL A 76 12.81 7.47 -0.01
C VAL A 76 13.76 8.14 0.98
N THR A 77 13.64 7.78 2.26
CA THR A 77 14.60 8.22 3.29
C THR A 77 16.02 7.72 2.99
N PRO A 78 17.09 8.50 3.26
CA PRO A 78 18.45 8.11 2.92
C PRO A 78 18.91 6.75 3.49
N ASN A 79 18.42 6.38 4.67
CA ASN A 79 18.76 5.14 5.37
C ASN A 79 18.03 3.88 4.84
N THR A 80 17.18 4.00 3.81
CA THR A 80 16.26 2.93 3.39
C THR A 80 16.96 1.62 3.05
N LEU A 81 18.04 1.63 2.26
CA LEU A 81 18.75 0.39 1.89
C LEU A 81 19.43 -0.28 3.09
N LYS A 82 20.01 0.52 4.00
CA LYS A 82 20.63 0.06 5.25
C LYS A 82 19.64 -0.67 6.15
N VAL A 83 18.44 -0.09 6.33
CA VAL A 83 17.35 -0.71 7.12
C VAL A 83 16.81 -1.97 6.43
N LEU A 84 16.62 -1.95 5.11
CA LEU A 84 16.16 -3.13 4.36
C LEU A 84 17.16 -4.28 4.45
N ASN A 85 18.45 -4.02 4.23
CA ASN A 85 19.52 -5.01 4.36
C ASN A 85 19.53 -5.65 5.76
N GLN A 86 19.54 -4.84 6.83
CA GLN A 86 19.48 -5.33 8.21
C GLN A 86 18.29 -6.27 8.46
N ARG A 87 17.11 -5.93 7.93
CA ARG A 87 15.90 -6.72 8.10
C ARG A 87 15.93 -8.02 7.28
N ILE A 88 16.52 -8.00 6.09
CA ILE A 88 16.68 -9.20 5.24
C ILE A 88 17.70 -10.18 5.85
N VAL A 89 18.84 -9.67 6.34
CA VAL A 89 19.83 -10.46 7.09
C VAL A 89 19.21 -11.05 8.37
N SER A 90 18.28 -10.33 9.01
CA SER A 90 17.46 -10.82 10.13
C SER A 90 16.34 -11.80 9.75
N GLY A 91 16.32 -12.30 8.50
CA GLY A 91 15.39 -13.33 8.03
C GLY A 91 14.05 -12.84 7.47
N ALA A 92 13.86 -11.54 7.25
CA ALA A 92 12.71 -11.05 6.50
C ALA A 92 12.90 -11.27 4.98
N GLU A 93 11.85 -11.68 4.27
CA GLU A 93 11.95 -11.97 2.83
C GLU A 93 11.11 -11.03 1.96
N VAL A 94 10.00 -10.52 2.49
CA VAL A 94 9.13 -9.54 1.84
C VAL A 94 8.81 -8.44 2.84
N LEU A 95 9.04 -7.19 2.46
CA LEU A 95 8.96 -6.02 3.34
C LEU A 95 8.18 -4.88 2.70
N GLN A 96 7.43 -4.15 3.52
CA GLN A 96 6.78 -2.89 3.15
C GLN A 96 7.38 -1.74 3.97
N LEU A 97 7.90 -0.72 3.28
CA LEU A 97 8.31 0.55 3.88
C LEU A 97 7.11 1.38 4.32
N TYR A 98 7.32 2.27 5.29
CA TYR A 98 6.31 3.24 5.71
C TYR A 98 5.89 4.13 4.53
N LEU A 99 4.60 4.16 4.21
CA LEU A 99 4.06 5.01 3.15
C LEU A 99 3.64 6.37 3.70
N ASP A 100 4.32 7.43 3.28
CA ASP A 100 4.00 8.82 3.63
C ASP A 100 3.52 9.60 2.39
N SER A 101 3.02 10.81 2.60
CA SER A 101 2.59 11.69 1.51
C SER A 101 3.67 12.71 1.19
N LYS A 102 3.97 12.86 -0.11
CA LYS A 102 4.86 13.90 -0.66
C LYS A 102 4.25 15.30 -0.56
N ASN A 103 2.91 15.38 -0.57
CA ASN A 103 2.14 16.62 -0.69
C ASN A 103 0.95 16.70 0.32
N PRO A 104 1.20 16.51 1.63
CA PRO A 104 0.16 16.28 2.65
C PRO A 104 -0.76 17.48 2.95
N LYS A 105 -0.50 18.66 2.38
CA LYS A 105 -1.23 19.90 2.69
C LYS A 105 -1.86 20.59 1.47
N ASP A 106 -1.45 20.22 0.26
CA ASP A 106 -1.78 20.88 -1.01
C ASP A 106 -3.28 20.93 -1.34
N SER A 107 -4.07 19.93 -0.92
CA SER A 107 -5.54 20.00 -1.00
C SER A 107 -6.23 19.25 0.13
N TRP A 108 -7.54 19.44 0.30
CA TRP A 108 -8.32 18.66 1.27
C TRP A 108 -8.34 17.15 0.92
N ILE A 109 -8.15 16.79 -0.35
CA ILE A 109 -7.98 15.41 -0.78
C ILE A 109 -6.61 14.86 -0.36
N SER A 110 -5.50 15.57 -0.64
CA SER A 110 -4.17 15.09 -0.24
C SER A 110 -3.99 15.03 1.28
N LYS A 111 -4.57 15.98 2.02
CA LYS A 111 -4.73 15.93 3.50
C LYS A 111 -5.44 14.66 3.96
N SER A 112 -6.51 14.26 3.26
CA SER A 112 -7.29 13.07 3.62
C SER A 112 -6.51 11.77 3.39
N TYR A 113 -5.68 11.70 2.33
CA TYR A 113 -4.74 10.60 2.14
C TYR A 113 -3.64 10.56 3.20
N ALA A 114 -3.02 11.69 3.51
CA ALA A 114 -1.99 11.79 4.54
C ALA A 114 -2.50 11.37 5.93
N TYR A 115 -3.67 11.90 6.35
CA TYR A 115 -4.35 11.48 7.58
C TYR A 115 -4.56 9.96 7.60
N ALA A 116 -5.11 9.41 6.50
CA ALA A 116 -5.41 7.98 6.42
C ALA A 116 -4.13 7.14 6.55
N TYR A 117 -3.04 7.53 5.86
CA TYR A 117 -1.74 6.87 5.90
C TYR A 117 -1.10 6.90 7.29
N TRP A 118 -0.97 8.07 7.93
CA TRP A 118 -0.40 8.19 9.27
C TRP A 118 -1.17 7.32 10.28
N ALA A 119 -2.50 7.37 10.24
CA ALA A 119 -3.34 6.50 11.06
C ALA A 119 -3.13 5.01 10.74
N THR A 120 -3.23 4.57 9.48
CA THR A 120 -3.06 3.16 9.10
C THR A 120 -1.68 2.60 9.41
N ASN A 121 -0.64 3.39 9.21
CA ASN A 121 0.74 2.97 9.41
C ASN A 121 1.03 2.66 10.88
N ARG A 122 0.47 3.45 11.80
CA ARG A 122 0.57 3.24 13.24
C ARG A 122 -0.36 2.13 13.72
N ILE A 123 -1.66 2.24 13.46
CA ILE A 123 -2.69 1.43 14.16
C ILE A 123 -3.01 0.10 13.44
N TYR A 124 -2.63 -0.06 12.16
CA TYR A 124 -2.81 -1.32 11.42
C TYR A 124 -1.47 -1.96 11.06
N GLN A 125 -0.60 -1.28 10.29
CA GLN A 125 0.59 -1.92 9.73
C GLN A 125 1.64 -2.25 10.82
N LEU A 126 1.99 -1.27 11.67
CA LEU A 126 2.90 -1.51 12.79
C LEU A 126 2.29 -2.45 13.85
N ALA A 127 0.98 -2.34 14.10
CA ALA A 127 0.28 -3.25 15.00
C ALA A 127 0.36 -4.72 14.52
N ARG A 128 0.11 -4.96 13.23
CA ARG A 128 0.26 -6.31 12.62
C ARG A 128 1.67 -6.86 12.76
N GLU A 129 2.68 -6.05 12.45
CA GLU A 129 4.09 -6.44 12.62
C GLU A 129 4.43 -6.82 14.08
N LYS A 130 3.86 -6.12 15.07
CA LYS A 130 4.04 -6.46 16.50
C LYS A 130 3.27 -7.72 16.92
N LEU A 131 2.18 -8.06 16.24
CA LEU A 131 1.39 -9.28 16.45
C LEU A 131 1.86 -10.46 15.59
N GLY A 132 2.92 -10.31 14.79
CA GLY A 132 3.39 -11.34 13.86
C GLY A 132 2.48 -11.60 12.66
N LEU A 133 1.50 -10.72 12.41
CA LEU A 133 0.59 -10.73 11.26
C LEU A 133 1.25 -10.15 10.01
N SER A 134 0.61 -10.32 8.84
CA SER A 134 1.14 -9.81 7.58
C SER A 134 0.83 -8.32 7.43
N ALA A 135 1.88 -7.51 7.31
CA ALA A 135 1.74 -6.19 6.70
C ALA A 135 1.13 -6.33 5.29
N GLN A 136 0.49 -5.25 4.84
CA GLN A 136 -0.12 -5.18 3.53
C GLN A 136 0.80 -4.37 2.62
N LEU A 137 1.15 -4.94 1.47
CA LEU A 137 1.88 -4.23 0.42
C LEU A 137 0.99 -3.10 -0.13
N GLY A 138 1.60 -1.97 -0.51
CA GLY A 138 0.87 -0.78 -0.97
C GLY A 138 1.41 -0.20 -2.28
N GLY A 139 1.75 -1.08 -3.23
CA GLY A 139 2.17 -0.76 -4.60
C GLY A 139 3.59 -0.19 -4.74
N THR A 140 4.12 0.45 -3.71
CA THR A 140 5.43 1.11 -3.72
C THR A 140 6.12 0.96 -2.36
N GLY A 141 7.44 1.16 -2.32
CA GLY A 141 8.25 0.90 -1.12
C GLY A 141 8.26 -0.58 -0.72
N MET A 142 8.13 -1.47 -1.71
CA MET A 142 8.02 -2.92 -1.51
C MET A 142 9.38 -3.56 -1.77
N CYS A 143 9.94 -4.26 -0.80
CA CYS A 143 11.21 -4.96 -0.97
C CYS A 143 11.03 -6.47 -0.91
N PHE A 144 11.63 -7.19 -1.84
CA PHE A 144 11.52 -8.64 -1.97
C PHE A 144 12.91 -9.25 -2.12
N LYS A 145 13.19 -10.30 -1.34
CA LYS A 145 14.36 -11.17 -1.57
C LYS A 145 14.19 -11.86 -2.93
N THR A 146 15.22 -11.86 -3.77
CA THR A 146 15.12 -12.37 -5.16
C THR A 146 14.76 -13.85 -5.22
N SER A 147 15.16 -14.64 -4.22
CA SER A 147 14.75 -16.05 -4.08
C SER A 147 13.23 -16.22 -3.95
N VAL A 148 12.52 -15.28 -3.32
CA VAL A 148 11.05 -15.36 -3.21
C VAL A 148 10.36 -15.00 -4.51
N LEU A 149 10.85 -13.97 -5.22
CA LEU A 149 10.37 -13.63 -6.56
C LEU A 149 10.61 -14.79 -7.56
N LYS A 150 11.76 -15.47 -7.47
CA LYS A 150 12.06 -16.67 -8.27
C LYS A 150 11.15 -17.85 -7.94
N ASN A 151 10.94 -18.17 -6.67
CA ASN A 151 10.19 -19.36 -6.26
C ASN A 151 8.67 -19.23 -6.43
N ILE A 152 8.10 -18.03 -6.27
CA ILE A 152 6.65 -17.80 -6.33
C ILE A 152 6.21 -17.22 -7.68
N GLY A 153 7.14 -16.62 -8.43
CA GLY A 153 6.88 -15.83 -9.64
C GLY A 153 6.19 -14.50 -9.32
N TRP A 154 6.35 -13.49 -10.19
CA TRP A 154 5.56 -12.27 -10.05
C TRP A 154 4.10 -12.54 -10.40
N GLY A 155 3.76 -12.92 -11.64
CA GLY A 155 2.49 -13.58 -12.00
C GLY A 155 1.19 -12.87 -11.59
N THR A 156 1.23 -11.56 -11.36
CA THR A 156 0.07 -10.77 -10.91
C THR A 156 -0.72 -10.27 -12.12
N GLU A 157 -2.03 -10.49 -12.12
CA GLU A 157 -2.91 -9.99 -13.18
C GLU A 157 -4.01 -9.06 -12.67
N SER A 158 -4.03 -8.77 -11.37
CA SER A 158 -4.96 -7.84 -10.75
C SER A 158 -4.62 -6.38 -11.08
N LEU A 159 -5.58 -5.48 -10.81
CA LEU A 159 -5.37 -4.03 -10.75
C LEU A 159 -4.71 -3.57 -9.44
N THR A 160 -4.48 -4.50 -8.51
CA THR A 160 -3.76 -4.37 -7.23
C THR A 160 -2.81 -5.56 -7.11
N GLU A 161 -1.69 -5.49 -7.84
CA GLU A 161 -0.66 -6.53 -7.89
C GLU A 161 -0.01 -6.78 -6.53
N ASP A 162 0.13 -5.73 -5.74
CA ASP A 162 0.58 -5.72 -4.35
C ASP A 162 -0.27 -6.62 -3.46
N LEU A 163 -1.59 -6.45 -3.51
CA LEU A 163 -2.56 -7.21 -2.73
C LEU A 163 -2.61 -8.69 -3.14
N GLU A 164 -2.56 -8.94 -4.45
CA GLU A 164 -2.49 -10.29 -5.01
C GLU A 164 -1.21 -11.02 -4.55
N TYR A 165 -0.08 -10.31 -4.48
CA TYR A 165 1.18 -10.88 -4.03
C TYR A 165 1.17 -11.21 -2.53
N VAL A 166 0.57 -10.38 -1.65
CA VAL A 166 0.42 -10.71 -0.21
C VAL A 166 -0.33 -12.04 -0.03
N ALA A 167 -1.48 -12.20 -0.71
CA ALA A 167 -2.29 -13.40 -0.59
C ALA A 167 -1.55 -14.64 -1.11
N ARG A 168 -0.87 -14.53 -2.26
CA ARG A 168 -0.07 -15.63 -2.84
C ARG A 168 1.14 -15.99 -1.98
N TYR A 169 1.87 -15.02 -1.45
CA TYR A 169 3.01 -15.25 -0.57
C TYR A 169 2.59 -16.02 0.69
N ALA A 170 1.51 -15.60 1.34
CA ALA A 170 0.97 -16.27 2.51
C ALA A 170 0.48 -17.69 2.20
N LEU A 171 -0.25 -17.90 1.10
CA LEU A 171 -0.74 -19.22 0.69
C LEU A 171 0.39 -20.19 0.27
N ALA A 172 1.45 -19.69 -0.37
CA ALA A 172 2.55 -20.52 -0.85
C ALA A 172 3.58 -20.88 0.24
N THR A 173 3.75 -20.02 1.26
CA THR A 173 4.85 -20.15 2.24
C THR A 173 4.42 -20.22 3.70
N GLY A 174 3.19 -19.82 4.03
CA GLY A 174 2.75 -19.63 5.42
C GLY A 174 3.49 -18.51 6.18
N LYS A 175 4.26 -17.66 5.48
CA LYS A 175 5.00 -16.52 6.02
C LYS A 175 4.22 -15.20 5.85
N THR A 176 4.73 -14.14 6.47
CA THR A 176 4.12 -12.81 6.52
C THR A 176 5.01 -11.74 5.90
N VAL A 177 4.39 -10.76 5.23
CA VAL A 177 5.10 -9.54 4.82
C VAL A 177 5.42 -8.72 6.07
N ARG A 178 6.66 -8.25 6.18
CA ARG A 178 7.16 -7.53 7.35
C ARG A 178 7.04 -6.02 7.16
N TRP A 179 6.66 -5.30 8.20
CA TRP A 179 6.61 -3.85 8.18
C TRP A 179 7.98 -3.25 8.49
N VAL A 180 8.30 -2.12 7.86
CA VAL A 180 9.49 -1.31 8.12
C VAL A 180 9.05 0.11 8.42
N HIS A 181 8.98 0.43 9.70
CA HIS A 181 8.46 1.71 10.20
C HIS A 181 9.51 2.84 10.21
N THR A 182 10.80 2.50 10.25
CA THR A 182 11.92 3.44 10.43
C THR A 182 12.38 4.08 9.13
N ALA A 183 12.18 3.42 7.98
CA ALA A 183 12.44 3.95 6.64
C ALA A 183 11.11 4.23 5.92
N LYS A 184 11.04 5.34 5.17
CA LYS A 184 9.82 5.83 4.51
C LYS A 184 9.98 5.89 2.99
N THR A 185 8.85 5.72 2.31
CA THR A 185 8.62 6.10 0.92
C THR A 185 7.54 7.19 0.89
N PHE A 186 7.78 8.28 0.17
CA PHE A 186 6.86 9.41 0.01
C PHE A 186 6.22 9.36 -1.38
N ASP A 187 4.89 9.31 -1.43
CA ASP A 187 4.08 9.15 -2.66
C ASP A 187 3.23 10.40 -2.95
N GLU A 188 3.07 10.80 -4.21
CA GLU A 188 2.21 11.95 -4.58
C GLU A 188 0.72 11.58 -4.49
N LYS A 189 -0.05 12.39 -3.76
CA LYS A 189 -1.50 12.19 -3.60
C LYS A 189 -2.29 13.07 -4.56
N PRO A 190 -3.39 12.55 -5.15
CA PRO A 190 -4.16 13.27 -6.15
C PRO A 190 -4.78 14.56 -5.56
N LEU A 191 -4.53 15.69 -6.21
CA LEU A 191 -5.02 16.99 -5.74
C LEU A 191 -6.54 17.19 -5.97
N LYS A 192 -7.12 16.49 -6.96
CA LYS A 192 -8.52 16.67 -7.42
C LYS A 192 -9.37 15.42 -7.14
N MET A 193 -10.62 15.63 -6.71
CA MET A 193 -11.56 14.55 -6.36
C MET A 193 -11.82 13.56 -7.51
N LYS A 194 -11.94 14.04 -8.76
CA LYS A 194 -12.12 13.18 -9.95
C LYS A 194 -10.97 12.19 -10.14
N ALA A 195 -9.72 12.62 -9.96
CA ALA A 195 -8.55 11.75 -10.05
C ALA A 195 -8.53 10.72 -8.91
N SER A 196 -8.76 11.17 -7.67
CA SER A 196 -8.88 10.29 -6.51
C SER A 196 -9.99 9.24 -6.67
N PHE A 197 -11.15 9.63 -7.22
CA PHE A 197 -12.28 8.71 -7.43
C PHE A 197 -11.92 7.60 -8.42
N ILE A 198 -11.30 7.95 -9.57
CA ILE A 198 -10.84 6.97 -10.56
C ILE A 198 -9.80 6.01 -9.95
N GLN A 199 -8.82 6.54 -9.22
CA GLN A 199 -7.78 5.75 -8.56
C GLN A 199 -8.36 4.79 -7.50
N ARG A 200 -9.30 5.26 -6.67
CA ARG A 200 -9.97 4.44 -5.65
C ARG A 200 -10.93 3.40 -6.23
N CYS A 201 -11.61 3.71 -7.35
CA CYS A 201 -12.37 2.71 -8.12
C CYS A 201 -11.48 1.58 -8.66
N ARG A 202 -10.26 1.90 -9.14
CA ARG A 202 -9.28 0.88 -9.55
C ARG A 202 -8.91 -0.04 -8.37
N TRP A 203 -8.61 0.53 -7.21
CA TRP A 203 -8.31 -0.24 -6.00
C TRP A 203 -9.50 -1.09 -5.53
N ALA A 204 -10.71 -0.55 -5.49
CA ALA A 204 -11.90 -1.30 -5.07
C ALA A 204 -12.19 -2.50 -5.98
N ARG A 205 -12.02 -2.36 -7.31
CA ARG A 205 -12.10 -3.49 -8.25
C ARG A 205 -11.04 -4.55 -7.97
N GLY A 206 -9.78 -4.14 -7.76
CA GLY A 206 -8.67 -5.05 -7.44
C GLY A 206 -8.88 -5.81 -6.14
N HIS A 207 -9.26 -5.12 -5.06
CA HIS A 207 -9.62 -5.76 -3.77
C HIS A 207 -10.70 -6.82 -3.93
N ILE A 208 -11.78 -6.50 -4.64
CA ILE A 208 -12.91 -7.42 -4.82
C ILE A 208 -12.53 -8.58 -5.76
N ASP A 209 -11.76 -8.36 -6.82
CA ASP A 209 -11.34 -9.47 -7.68
C ASP A 209 -10.36 -10.41 -6.93
N CYS A 210 -9.43 -9.86 -6.15
CA CYS A 210 -8.54 -10.63 -5.27
C CYS A 210 -9.31 -11.39 -4.18
N SER A 211 -10.36 -10.80 -3.58
CA SER A 211 -11.16 -11.50 -2.55
C SER A 211 -11.92 -12.69 -3.11
N PHE A 212 -12.46 -12.59 -4.33
CA PHE A 212 -13.07 -13.73 -5.04
C PHE A 212 -12.03 -14.76 -5.50
N LYS A 213 -10.82 -14.35 -5.92
CA LYS A 213 -9.77 -15.26 -6.42
C LYS A 213 -9.06 -16.03 -5.29
N TYR A 214 -8.83 -15.42 -4.13
CA TYR A 214 -8.01 -15.98 -3.04
C TYR A 214 -8.76 -16.21 -1.72
N GLY A 215 -9.93 -15.60 -1.51
CA GLY A 215 -10.62 -15.61 -0.22
C GLY A 215 -10.98 -17.03 0.26
N TRP A 216 -11.42 -17.91 -0.64
CA TRP A 216 -11.74 -19.30 -0.28
C TRP A 216 -10.51 -20.12 0.13
N SER A 217 -9.39 -19.93 -0.58
CA SER A 217 -8.12 -20.60 -0.25
C SER A 217 -7.56 -20.11 1.09
N LEU A 218 -7.66 -18.81 1.38
CA LEU A 218 -7.29 -18.24 2.67
C LEU A 218 -8.20 -18.76 3.78
N LEU A 219 -9.51 -18.83 3.57
CA LEU A 219 -10.46 -19.37 4.54
C LEU A 219 -10.18 -20.84 4.86
N LYS A 220 -9.82 -21.67 3.86
CA LYS A 220 -9.31 -23.04 4.09
C LYS A 220 -8.03 -23.05 4.94
N MET A 221 -7.11 -22.12 4.69
CA MET A 221 -5.87 -22.00 5.46
C MET A 221 -6.11 -21.55 6.92
N VAL A 222 -7.29 -21.01 7.28
CA VAL A 222 -7.66 -20.68 8.68
C VAL A 222 -7.63 -21.91 9.59
N PHE A 223 -7.87 -23.12 9.06
CA PHE A 223 -7.82 -24.36 9.83
C PHE A 223 -6.41 -24.96 9.96
N SER A 224 -5.37 -24.25 9.53
CA SER A 224 -3.95 -24.66 9.67
C SER A 224 -3.28 -24.05 10.91
N ARG A 225 -2.05 -24.50 11.22
CA ARG A 225 -1.17 -23.87 12.25
C ARG A 225 -0.83 -22.40 11.98
N LYS A 226 -1.15 -21.85 10.81
CA LYS A 226 -0.99 -20.42 10.45
C LYS A 226 -2.34 -19.69 10.28
N GLY A 227 -3.41 -20.25 10.83
CA GLY A 227 -4.77 -19.84 10.55
C GLY A 227 -5.11 -18.37 10.82
N PHE A 228 -4.57 -17.80 11.89
CA PHE A 228 -4.83 -16.39 12.25
C PHE A 228 -4.23 -15.40 11.23
N ILE A 229 -3.10 -15.73 10.60
CA ILE A 229 -2.51 -14.95 9.50
C ILE A 229 -3.42 -15.01 8.27
N ALA A 230 -3.90 -16.21 7.93
CA ALA A 230 -4.82 -16.41 6.81
C ALA A 230 -6.12 -15.62 7.00
N PHE A 231 -6.64 -15.60 8.23
CA PHE A 231 -7.85 -14.89 8.61
C PHE A 231 -7.70 -13.37 8.52
N ASP A 232 -6.59 -12.80 9.01
CA ASP A 232 -6.31 -11.36 8.90
C ASP A 232 -6.21 -10.90 7.44
N ILE A 233 -5.52 -11.67 6.59
CA ILE A 233 -5.43 -11.38 5.15
C ILE A 233 -6.81 -11.52 4.48
N PHE A 234 -7.58 -12.55 4.83
CA PHE A 234 -8.96 -12.73 4.34
C PHE A 234 -9.85 -11.53 4.67
N LEU A 235 -9.84 -11.07 5.93
CA LEU A 235 -10.59 -9.88 6.35
C LEU A 235 -10.12 -8.62 5.61
N TYR A 236 -8.82 -8.48 5.35
CA TYR A 236 -8.28 -7.35 4.60
C TYR A 236 -8.60 -7.40 3.09
N LEU A 237 -8.71 -8.58 2.48
CA LEU A 237 -9.19 -8.71 1.10
C LEU A 237 -10.64 -8.27 0.96
N PHE A 238 -11.52 -8.73 1.85
CA PHE A 238 -12.94 -8.39 1.81
C PHE A 238 -13.22 -6.92 2.12
N ASN A 239 -12.34 -6.27 2.89
CA ASN A 239 -12.34 -4.85 3.25
C ASN A 239 -13.76 -4.24 3.22
N PRO A 240 -14.64 -4.60 4.19
CA PRO A 240 -15.87 -3.86 4.39
C PRO A 240 -15.42 -2.44 4.68
N SER A 241 -15.49 -1.58 3.65
CA SER A 241 -14.77 -0.32 3.66
C SER A 241 -15.12 0.43 4.94
N ARG A 242 -14.15 1.06 5.59
CA ARG A 242 -14.32 1.64 6.94
C ARG A 242 -15.65 2.37 7.14
N ILE A 243 -16.11 3.10 6.11
CA ILE A 243 -17.41 3.77 6.08
C ILE A 243 -18.63 2.82 6.15
N ILE A 244 -18.62 1.67 5.46
CA ILE A 244 -19.68 0.63 5.55
C ILE A 244 -19.78 0.11 6.97
N LEU A 245 -18.65 -0.23 7.61
CA LEU A 245 -18.66 -0.70 9.00
C LEU A 245 -19.20 0.40 9.93
N THR A 246 -18.73 1.64 9.81
CA THR A 246 -19.26 2.78 10.57
C THR A 246 -20.76 2.97 10.34
N SER A 247 -21.24 2.92 9.10
CA SER A 247 -22.66 3.06 8.77
C SER A 247 -23.51 1.94 9.40
N ILE A 248 -23.02 0.69 9.41
CA ILE A 248 -23.70 -0.43 10.08
C ILE A 248 -23.74 -0.19 11.59
N THR A 249 -22.64 0.23 12.21
CA THR A 249 -22.59 0.55 13.66
C THR A 249 -23.50 1.72 14.03
N MET A 250 -23.55 2.78 13.21
CA MET A 250 -24.45 3.92 13.41
C MET A 250 -25.92 3.53 13.20
N PHE A 251 -26.23 2.70 12.21
CA PHE A 251 -27.58 2.19 12.01
C PHE A 251 -28.03 1.29 13.16
N ALA A 252 -27.16 0.38 13.63
CA ALA A 252 -27.44 -0.45 14.80
C ALA A 252 -27.67 0.39 16.07
N PHE A 253 -26.86 1.44 16.30
CA PHE A 253 -27.08 2.40 17.38
C PHE A 253 -28.43 3.12 17.27
N LEU A 254 -28.80 3.61 16.08
CA LEU A 254 -30.08 4.29 15.87
C LEU A 254 -31.27 3.35 16.07
N MET A 255 -31.19 2.12 15.56
CA MET A 255 -32.24 1.11 15.77
C MET A 255 -32.34 0.72 17.26
N ALA A 256 -31.22 0.56 17.97
CA ALA A 256 -31.19 0.32 19.42
C ALA A 256 -31.90 1.42 20.23
N TRP A 257 -31.76 2.67 19.77
CA TRP A 257 -32.29 3.84 20.45
C TRP A 257 -33.78 4.09 20.16
N LEU A 258 -34.25 3.76 18.94
CA LEU A 258 -35.64 3.91 18.53
C LEU A 258 -36.53 2.70 18.87
N PHE A 259 -35.97 1.48 18.84
CA PHE A 259 -36.72 0.24 18.93
C PHE A 259 -36.01 -0.78 19.83
N ASP A 260 -36.62 -1.13 20.96
CA ASP A 260 -36.05 -2.02 21.98
C ASP A 260 -36.05 -3.51 21.58
N PHE A 261 -35.31 -3.85 20.52
CA PHE A 261 -35.23 -5.21 19.95
C PHE A 261 -33.92 -5.95 20.27
N GLY A 262 -34.05 -7.07 21.00
CA GLY A 262 -33.15 -8.22 20.94
C GLY A 262 -31.65 -7.94 21.16
N LEU A 263 -30.80 -8.52 20.30
CA LEU A 263 -29.32 -8.47 20.40
C LEU A 263 -28.71 -7.06 20.31
N ILE A 264 -29.54 -6.04 20.09
CA ILE A 264 -29.19 -4.65 19.85
C ILE A 264 -29.66 -3.74 21.01
N ARG A 265 -30.39 -4.28 22.01
CA ARG A 265 -31.00 -3.63 23.20
C ARG A 265 -30.15 -2.61 23.97
N HIS A 266 -28.82 -2.70 23.87
CA HIS A 266 -27.90 -1.83 24.61
C HIS A 266 -27.23 -0.81 23.69
N SER A 267 -27.90 0.33 23.46
CA SER A 267 -27.38 1.47 22.69
C SER A 267 -26.00 1.93 23.17
N TRP A 268 -25.69 1.82 24.47
CA TRP A 268 -24.37 2.12 25.03
C TRP A 268 -23.24 1.27 24.44
N VAL A 269 -23.48 0.00 24.08
CA VAL A 269 -22.46 -0.87 23.46
C VAL A 269 -22.05 -0.31 22.09
N TRP A 270 -23.03 0.05 21.27
CA TRP A 270 -22.80 0.62 19.94
C TRP A 270 -22.18 2.02 20.03
N PHE A 271 -22.59 2.83 21.01
CA PHE A 271 -21.98 4.12 21.30
C PHE A 271 -20.50 3.99 21.72
N THR A 272 -20.18 3.06 22.62
CA THR A 272 -18.79 2.76 23.02
C THR A 272 -17.97 2.24 21.83
N ALA A 273 -18.52 1.36 20.99
CA ALA A 273 -17.87 0.87 19.78
C ALA A 273 -17.56 2.01 18.79
N LEU A 274 -18.50 2.96 18.61
CA LEU A 274 -18.24 4.18 17.85
C LEU A 274 -17.11 5.00 18.49
N ILE A 275 -17.19 5.34 19.77
CA ILE A 275 -16.14 6.13 20.46
C ILE A 275 -14.75 5.52 20.26
N ILE A 276 -14.60 4.20 20.49
CA ILE A 276 -13.33 3.48 20.29
C ILE A 276 -12.85 3.62 18.84
N TYR A 277 -13.75 3.45 17.87
CA TYR A 277 -13.43 3.56 16.45
C TYR A 277 -12.93 4.95 16.03
N TYR A 278 -13.46 6.04 16.62
CA TYR A 278 -12.96 7.41 16.37
C TYR A 278 -11.68 7.73 17.15
N ILE A 279 -11.50 7.20 18.37
CA ILE A 279 -10.32 7.46 19.21
C ILE A 279 -9.05 6.76 18.69
N ILE A 280 -9.13 5.53 18.20
CA ILE A 280 -7.94 4.78 17.76
C ILE A 280 -7.13 5.55 16.69
N PRO A 281 -7.72 6.12 15.61
CA PRO A 281 -7.01 7.01 14.69
C PRO A 281 -6.33 8.21 15.35
N PHE A 282 -6.94 8.83 16.37
CA PHE A 282 -6.37 9.98 17.06
C PHE A 282 -5.12 9.59 17.88
N ILE A 283 -5.17 8.47 18.60
CA ILE A 283 -4.00 7.87 19.26
C ILE A 283 -2.92 7.62 18.22
N GLY A 284 -3.29 7.05 17.06
CA GLY A 284 -2.40 6.85 15.93
C GLY A 284 -1.65 8.12 15.53
N LEU A 285 -2.38 9.20 15.28
CA LEU A 285 -1.83 10.51 14.86
C LEU A 285 -0.97 11.18 15.93
N ILE A 286 -1.34 11.06 17.21
CA ILE A 286 -0.53 11.56 18.33
C ILE A 286 0.81 10.82 18.37
N MET A 287 0.79 9.48 18.31
CA MET A 287 2.01 8.68 18.29
C MET A 287 2.88 8.95 17.04
N GLU A 288 2.29 9.28 15.89
CA GLU A 288 3.01 9.71 14.68
C GLU A 288 3.59 11.14 14.77
N LYS A 289 3.44 11.84 15.91
CA LYS A 289 3.78 13.26 16.09
C LYS A 289 3.02 14.19 15.11
N LYS A 290 1.84 13.78 14.62
CA LYS A 290 0.97 14.54 13.70
C LYS A 290 -0.38 14.90 14.35
N SER A 291 -0.41 15.16 15.67
CA SER A 291 -1.62 15.50 16.45
C SER A 291 -2.47 16.63 15.85
N LYS A 292 -1.84 17.67 15.26
CA LYS A 292 -2.54 18.77 14.56
C LYS A 292 -3.46 18.29 13.41
N ALA A 293 -3.22 17.10 12.85
CA ALA A 293 -4.06 16.50 11.82
C ALA A 293 -5.38 15.94 12.37
N ILE A 294 -5.57 15.82 13.69
CA ILE A 294 -6.88 15.50 14.29
C ILE A 294 -7.93 16.56 13.91
N LEU A 295 -7.52 17.82 13.74
CA LEU A 295 -8.39 18.89 13.23
C LEU A 295 -8.85 18.66 11.77
N TRP A 296 -8.29 17.68 11.06
CA TRP A 296 -8.70 17.34 9.70
C TRP A 296 -9.81 16.29 9.63
N THR A 297 -10.20 15.75 10.79
CA THR A 297 -11.19 14.68 10.92
C THR A 297 -12.51 14.97 10.18
N PRO A 298 -13.14 16.16 10.28
CA PRO A 298 -14.40 16.44 9.60
C PRO A 298 -14.34 16.25 8.08
N GLN A 299 -13.32 16.82 7.40
CA GLN A 299 -13.19 16.64 5.95
C GLN A 299 -12.75 15.22 5.57
N VAL A 300 -12.04 14.50 6.44
CA VAL A 300 -11.69 13.09 6.21
C VAL A 300 -12.95 12.23 6.21
N TYR A 301 -13.89 12.45 7.14
CA TYR A 301 -15.17 11.74 7.12
C TYR A 301 -16.00 12.07 5.88
N LEU A 302 -16.07 13.34 5.47
CA LEU A 302 -16.72 13.73 4.21
C LEU A 302 -16.08 13.06 2.98
N PHE A 303 -14.74 13.01 2.93
CA PHE A 303 -14.00 12.28 1.90
C PHE A 303 -14.28 10.77 1.94
N SER A 304 -14.44 10.21 3.13
CA SER A 304 -14.72 8.80 3.36
C SER A 304 -16.11 8.36 2.92
N ILE A 305 -17.13 9.23 2.98
CA ILE A 305 -18.48 8.95 2.45
C ILE A 305 -18.42 8.55 0.98
N SER A 306 -17.52 9.16 0.20
CA SER A 306 -17.38 8.83 -1.22
C SER A 306 -16.88 7.40 -1.49
N TRP A 307 -16.43 6.64 -0.48
CA TRP A 307 -16.11 5.21 -0.65
C TRP A 307 -17.34 4.35 -0.86
N VAL A 308 -18.53 4.76 -0.40
CA VAL A 308 -19.77 3.99 -0.56
C VAL A 308 -20.07 3.69 -2.04
N PRO A 309 -20.24 4.69 -2.94
CA PRO A 309 -20.46 4.40 -4.36
C PRO A 309 -19.25 3.73 -5.03
N ILE A 310 -18.02 4.02 -4.58
CA ILE A 310 -16.80 3.40 -5.11
C ILE A 310 -16.80 1.89 -4.87
N TRP A 311 -17.28 1.42 -3.71
CA TRP A 311 -17.33 0.00 -3.37
C TRP A 311 -18.36 -0.75 -4.23
N PHE A 312 -19.54 -0.17 -4.44
CA PHE A 312 -20.54 -0.71 -5.39
C PHE A 312 -20.03 -0.74 -6.83
N ILE A 313 -19.34 0.32 -7.30
CA ILE A 313 -18.69 0.33 -8.62
C ILE A 313 -17.60 -0.74 -8.70
N GLY A 314 -16.83 -0.95 -7.62
CA GLY A 314 -15.85 -2.02 -7.49
C GLY A 314 -16.47 -3.40 -7.69
N LEU A 315 -17.60 -3.66 -7.01
CA LEU A 315 -18.33 -4.93 -7.06
C LEU A 315 -18.88 -5.20 -8.47
N LEU A 316 -19.62 -4.24 -9.03
CA LEU A 316 -20.25 -4.36 -10.35
C LEU A 316 -19.25 -4.43 -11.51
N GLN A 317 -18.04 -3.88 -11.34
CA GLN A 317 -17.05 -3.75 -12.40
C GLN A 317 -15.74 -4.51 -12.12
N ARG A 318 -15.71 -5.46 -11.17
CA ARG A 318 -14.48 -6.16 -10.74
C ARG A 318 -13.67 -6.76 -11.90
N LYS A 319 -14.33 -7.33 -12.91
CA LYS A 319 -13.70 -7.94 -14.09
C LYS A 319 -13.13 -6.92 -15.10
N LYS A 320 -13.41 -5.62 -14.98
CA LYS A 320 -12.90 -4.59 -15.91
C LYS A 320 -11.46 -4.20 -15.55
N LYS A 321 -10.48 -4.88 -16.16
CA LYS A 321 -9.03 -4.64 -16.01
C LYS A 321 -8.52 -3.38 -16.75
N THR A 322 -9.33 -2.33 -16.95
CA THR A 322 -8.88 -1.11 -17.64
C THR A 322 -7.96 -0.28 -16.75
N TRP A 323 -6.67 -0.23 -17.12
CA TRP A 323 -5.66 0.60 -16.47
C TRP A 323 -5.62 1.99 -17.11
N ASN A 324 -5.78 3.04 -16.29
CA ASN A 324 -5.55 4.43 -16.68
C ASN A 324 -4.32 4.95 -15.95
N LYS A 325 -3.42 5.65 -16.66
CA LYS A 325 -2.25 6.30 -16.06
C LYS A 325 -2.73 7.35 -15.05
N THR A 326 -2.16 7.32 -13.84
CA THR A 326 -2.35 8.41 -12.87
C THR A 326 -1.43 9.55 -13.28
N VAL A 327 -1.94 10.78 -13.29
CA VAL A 327 -1.16 11.96 -13.67
C VAL A 327 -0.55 12.55 -12.40
N HIS A 328 0.78 12.55 -12.35
CA HIS A 328 1.58 13.14 -11.29
C HIS A 328 1.98 14.56 -11.73
N THR A 329 2.01 15.50 -10.79
CA THR A 329 2.12 16.94 -11.08
C THR A 329 3.05 17.69 -10.12
N ARG A 330 3.54 17.04 -9.06
CA ARG A 330 4.34 17.65 -8.01
C ARG A 330 5.82 17.27 -8.15
N SER A 331 6.59 18.14 -8.81
CA SER A 331 7.99 18.31 -8.47
C SER A 331 8.12 18.95 -7.08
N LEU A 332 9.21 18.65 -6.39
CA LEU A 332 9.64 19.37 -5.19
C LEU A 332 10.95 20.07 -5.52
N ASN A 333 11.17 21.25 -4.94
CA ASN A 333 12.48 21.88 -4.97
C ASN A 333 13.39 21.33 -3.85
N ASP A 334 14.67 21.69 -3.87
CA ASP A 334 15.66 21.17 -2.93
C ASP A 334 15.36 21.52 -1.47
N SER A 335 14.74 22.67 -1.17
CA SER A 335 14.40 23.05 0.21
C SER A 335 13.19 22.26 0.74
N GLU A 336 12.21 21.97 -0.12
CA GLU A 336 11.09 21.07 0.23
C GLU A 336 11.57 19.63 0.41
N LEU A 337 12.50 19.17 -0.45
CA LEU A 337 13.14 17.86 -0.33
C LEU A 337 13.93 17.75 0.98
N GLN A 338 14.75 18.75 1.29
CA GLN A 338 15.50 18.84 2.55
C GLN A 338 14.56 18.92 3.76
N HIS A 339 13.43 19.63 3.69
CA HIS A 339 12.45 19.66 4.78
C HIS A 339 11.77 18.29 4.98
N LEU A 340 11.40 17.58 3.89
CA LEU A 340 10.76 16.26 3.97
C LEU A 340 11.71 15.16 4.46
N VAL A 341 13.01 15.26 4.15
CA VAL A 341 14.05 14.34 4.64
C VAL A 341 14.54 14.73 6.04
N GLY A 342 14.65 16.04 6.32
CA GLY A 342 15.30 16.65 7.48
C GLY A 342 14.40 16.92 8.69
N GLU A 343 13.08 16.69 8.61
CA GLU A 343 12.13 16.70 9.75
C GLU A 343 12.46 15.63 10.85
N ARG A 344 13.70 15.10 10.89
CA ARG A 344 14.12 13.91 11.65
C ARG A 344 15.46 13.98 12.38
N GLU A 345 16.29 15.01 12.21
CA GLU A 345 17.50 15.15 13.07
C GLU A 345 17.19 15.78 14.44
N THR A 346 15.99 16.32 14.64
CA THR A 346 15.57 17.06 15.85
C THR A 346 14.26 16.56 16.48
N ALA A 347 13.80 15.34 16.15
CA ALA A 347 12.45 14.86 16.49
C ALA A 347 12.35 13.48 17.16
#